data_AF-A0AAU5LB31-F1
#
_entry.id   AF-A0AAU5LB31-F1
#
_cell.length_a   1.000
_cell.length_b   1.000
_cell.length_c   1.000
_cell.angle_alpha   90.00
_cell.angle_beta   90.00
_cell.angle_gamma   90.00
#
_symmetry.space_group_name_H-M   'P 1'
#
loop_
_entity.id
_entity.type
_entity.pdbx_description
1 polymer ?
#
loop_
_entity_poly.entity_id
_entity_poly.type
_entity_poly.pdbx_seq_one_letter_code
_entity_poly.pdbx_strand_id
1 'polypeptide(L)' 'MADPAAEVETRSEWDADRRIVTTWRTWRHDDGSQDDDVMERRVISIPEITALLEQAGFRDVQAVATYVTARRTDR' A
#
# COMPACT_ATOMS: atom_id res chain seq x y z
N MET A 1 -7.74 -3.83 29.09
CA MET A 1 -6.75 -4.87 28.73
C MET A 1 -6.16 -4.46 27.41
N ALA A 2 -4.84 -4.31 27.33
CA ALA A 2 -4.17 -4.09 26.06
C ALA A 2 -4.23 -5.41 25.31
N ASP A 3 -4.85 -5.40 24.13
CA ASP A 3 -4.80 -6.51 23.20
C ASP A 3 -3.33 -6.68 22.80
N PRO A 4 -2.68 -7.83 23.04
CA PRO A 4 -1.29 -8.01 22.66
C PRO A 4 -1.18 -7.85 21.15
N ALA A 5 -0.26 -6.99 20.71
CA ALA A 5 -0.12 -6.64 19.31
C ALA A 5 0.35 -7.89 18.52
N ALA A 6 -0.51 -8.41 17.65
CA ALA A 6 -0.21 -9.53 16.77
C ALA A 6 1.12 -9.34 16.02
N GLU A 7 1.91 -10.42 15.91
CA GLU A 7 3.11 -10.41 15.08
C GLU A 7 2.70 -10.41 13.61
N VAL A 8 3.16 -9.41 12.84
CA VAL A 8 2.83 -9.29 11.42
C VAL A 8 4.04 -9.61 10.56
N GLU A 9 3.88 -10.60 9.68
CA GLU A 9 4.79 -10.87 8.58
C GLU A 9 4.25 -10.19 7.32
N THR A 10 5.08 -9.43 6.61
CA THR A 10 4.67 -8.71 5.39
C THR A 10 5.63 -9.00 4.26
N ARG A 11 5.09 -9.48 3.12
CA ARG A 11 5.81 -9.64 1.86
C ARG A 11 5.15 -8.78 0.80
N SER A 12 5.93 -8.13 -0.05
CA SER A 12 5.39 -7.37 -1.18
C SER A 12 6.13 -7.70 -2.47
N GLU A 13 5.40 -7.78 -3.57
CA GLU A 13 5.91 -8.02 -4.91
C GLU A 13 5.35 -6.99 -5.88
N TRP A 14 6.15 -6.65 -6.89
CA TRP A 14 5.81 -5.68 -7.92
C TRP A 14 5.66 -6.37 -9.27
N ASP A 15 4.48 -6.23 -9.87
CA ASP A 15 4.19 -6.57 -11.25
C ASP A 15 4.30 -5.31 -12.11
N ALA A 16 5.42 -5.19 -12.83
CA ALA A 16 5.72 -4.01 -13.66
C ALA A 16 4.77 -3.87 -14.86
N ASP A 17 4.36 -4.99 -15.45
CA ASP A 17 3.54 -5.01 -16.65
C ASP A 17 2.11 -4.57 -16.33
N ARG A 18 1.55 -5.07 -15.22
CA ARG A 18 0.20 -4.71 -14.75
C ARG A 18 0.19 -3.43 -13.92
N ARG A 19 1.36 -2.94 -13.52
CA ARG A 19 1.60 -1.86 -12.58
C ARG A 19 0.89 -2.09 -11.24
N ILE A 20 1.00 -3.28 -10.68
CA ILE A 20 0.34 -3.67 -9.43
C ILE A 20 1.39 -4.06 -8.40
N VAL A 21 1.28 -3.51 -7.19
CA VAL A 21 1.95 -4.04 -6.01
C VAL A 21 0.98 -4.97 -5.29
N THR A 22 1.38 -6.22 -5.11
CA THR A 22 0.65 -7.17 -4.27
C THR A 22 1.38 -7.29 -2.94
N THR A 23 0.66 -7.08 -1.85
CA THR A 23 1.16 -7.21 -0.48
C THR A 23 0.40 -8.35 0.19
N TRP A 24 1.14 -9.31 0.73
CA TRP A 24 0.61 -10.38 1.58
C TRP A 24 0.97 -10.08 3.02
N ARG A 25 0.01 -10.22 3.93
CA ARG A 25 0.21 -10.09 5.37
C ARG A 25 -0.32 -11.31 6.07
N THR A 26 0.45 -11.78 7.03
CA THR A 26 0.07 -12.86 7.94
C THR A 26 0.19 -12.32 9.36
N TRP A 27 -0.91 -12.35 10.10
CA TRP A 27 -0.95 -11.98 11.52
C TRP A 27 -0.99 -13.25 12.36
N ARG A 28 -0.03 -13.39 13.28
CA ARG A 28 0.00 -14.46 14.26
C ARG A 28 -0.41 -13.89 15.61
N HIS A 29 -1.47 -14.45 16.18
CA HIS A 29 -2.04 -14.02 17.46
C HIS A 29 -1.52 -14.89 18.60
N ASP A 30 -1.57 -14.38 19.82
CA ASP A 30 -1.09 -15.08 21.02
C ASP A 30 -1.91 -16.33 21.37
N ASP A 31 -3.17 -16.39 20.93
CA ASP A 31 -4.03 -17.56 21.08
C ASP A 31 -3.70 -18.68 20.07
N GLY A 32 -2.69 -18.47 19.24
CA GLY A 32 -2.25 -19.39 18.19
C GLY A 32 -3.08 -19.32 16.91
N SER A 33 -4.09 -18.44 16.85
CA SER A 33 -4.82 -18.19 15.61
C SER A 33 -3.98 -17.38 14.62
N GLN A 34 -4.34 -17.49 13.34
CA GLN A 34 -3.67 -16.79 12.25
C GLN A 34 -4.73 -16.18 11.33
N ASP A 35 -4.50 -14.93 10.95
CA ASP A 35 -5.23 -14.27 9.87
C ASP A 35 -4.28 -14.00 8.71
N ASP A 36 -4.78 -14.15 7.49
CA ASP A 36 -4.04 -13.86 6.26
C ASP A 36 -4.83 -12.86 5.41
N ASP A 37 -4.14 -11.88 4.82
CA ASP A 37 -4.73 -11.02 3.82
C ASP A 37 -3.81 -10.73 2.63
N VAL A 38 -4.46 -10.35 1.54
CA VAL A 38 -3.81 -9.98 0.28
C VAL A 38 -4.39 -8.65 -0.17
N MET A 39 -3.53 -7.66 -0.34
CA MET A 39 -3.88 -6.35 -0.85
C MET A 39 -3.19 -6.11 -2.19
N GLU A 40 -4.00 -5.83 -3.22
CA GLU A 40 -3.51 -5.37 -4.52
C GLU A 40 -3.69 -3.86 -4.64
N ARG A 41 -2.62 -3.15 -5.03
CA ARG A 41 -2.64 -1.71 -5.28
C ARG A 41 -2.09 -1.40 -6.65
N ARG A 42 -2.85 -0.67 -7.47
CA ARG A 42 -2.35 -0.13 -8.72
C ARG A 42 -1.43 1.05 -8.45
N VAL A 43 -0.23 1.02 -9.00
CA VAL A 43 0.70 2.14 -8.98
C VAL A 43 0.42 2.98 -10.22
N ILE A 44 -0.01 4.20 -10.00
CA ILE A 44 -0.34 5.18 -11.02
C ILE A 44 0.39 6.48 -10.71
N SER A 45 0.94 7.13 -11.73
CA SER A 45 1.60 8.42 -11.55
C SER A 45 0.57 9.51 -11.28
N ILE A 46 0.96 10.56 -10.54
CA ILE A 46 0.09 11.72 -10.30
C ILE A 46 -0.43 12.34 -11.61
N PRO A 47 0.40 12.58 -12.64
CA PRO A 47 -0.09 13.10 -13.92
C PRO A 47 -1.13 12.19 -14.58
N GLU A 48 -0.95 10.87 -14.50
CA GLU A 48 -1.86 9.89 -15.10
C GLU A 48 -3.21 9.86 -14.39
N ILE A 49 -3.23 9.82 -13.05
CA ILE A 49 -4.50 9.85 -12.30
C ILE A 49 -5.21 11.20 -12.44
N THR A 50 -4.48 12.32 -12.48
CA THR A 50 -5.07 13.64 -12.73
C THR A 50 -5.75 13.69 -14.10
N ALA A 51 -5.08 13.21 -15.16
CA ALA A 51 -5.68 13.17 -16.50
C ALA A 51 -6.95 12.31 -16.55
N LEU A 52 -6.97 11.15 -15.86
CA LEU A 52 -8.17 10.31 -15.76
C LEU A 52 -9.30 11.00 -14.99
N LEU A 53 -8.98 11.70 -13.90
CA LEU A 53 -9.96 12.45 -13.11
C LEU A 53 -10.57 13.60 -13.92
N GLU A 54 -9.74 14.35 -14.65
CA GLU A 54 -10.21 15.41 -15.56
C GLU A 54 -11.13 14.88 -16.66
N GLN A 55 -10.77 13.75 -17.28
CA GLN A 55 -11.60 13.06 -18.28
C GLN A 55 -12.94 12.60 -17.71
N ALA A 56 -12.96 12.19 -16.43
CA ALA A 56 -14.17 11.82 -15.71
C ALA A 56 -14.96 13.02 -15.17
N GLY A 57 -14.51 14.25 -15.41
CA GLY A 57 -15.18 15.49 -14.98
C GLY A 57 -14.82 15.98 -13.57
N PHE A 58 -13.90 15.32 -12.89
CA PHE A 58 -13.41 15.70 -11.56
C PHE A 58 -12.26 16.71 -11.68
N ARG A 59 -12.60 17.98 -11.87
CA ARG A 59 -11.62 19.07 -12.09
C ARG A 59 -11.13 19.74 -10.81
N ASP A 60 -11.88 19.61 -9.72
CA ASP A 60 -11.53 20.21 -8.42
C ASP A 60 -10.73 19.27 -7.51
N VAL A 61 -10.41 18.06 -7.99
CA VAL A 61 -9.66 17.06 -7.21
C VAL A 61 -8.16 17.34 -7.32
N GLN A 62 -7.56 17.83 -6.24
CA GLN A 62 -6.11 17.94 -6.13
C GLN A 62 -5.52 16.63 -5.60
N ALA A 63 -4.67 15.99 -6.40
CA ALA A 63 -3.85 14.88 -5.93
C ALA A 63 -2.76 15.40 -4.99
N VAL A 64 -2.75 14.93 -3.74
CA VAL A 64 -1.73 15.30 -2.74
C VAL A 64 -0.56 14.31 -2.84
N ALA A 65 0.61 14.80 -3.25
CA ALA A 65 1.85 14.04 -3.24
C ALA A 65 2.51 14.15 -1.85
N THR A 66 2.29 13.18 -0.95
CA THR A 66 3.09 13.09 0.28
C THR A 66 4.28 12.17 0.05
N TYR A 67 5.45 12.74 -0.20
CA TYR A 67 6.70 11.98 -0.27
C TYR A 67 7.17 11.64 1.14
N VAL A 68 7.12 10.35 1.52
CA VAL A 68 7.85 9.85 2.69
C VAL A 68 9.24 9.45 2.22
N THR A 69 10.20 10.37 2.36
CA THR A 69 11.62 10.05 2.13
C THR A 69 12.10 9.19 3.30
N ALA A 70 12.21 7.87 3.11
CA ALA A 70 12.91 7.03 4.07
C ALA A 70 14.37 7.50 4.14
N ARG A 71 14.81 7.97 5.31
CA ARG A 71 16.24 8.23 5.56
C ARG A 71 16.98 6.90 5.40
N ARG A 72 17.74 6.77 4.31
CA ARG A 72 18.86 5.81 4.24
C ARG A 72 19.76 6.11 5.44
N THR A 73 19.77 5.22 6.42
CA THR A 73 20.78 5.24 7.46
C THR A 73 21.90 4.37 6.92
N ASP A 74 22.87 5.01 6.28
CA ASP A 74 24.10 4.33 5.84
C ASP A 74 24.83 3.81 7.09
N ARG A 75 25.27 2.55 7.02
CA ARG A 75 26.15 1.90 7.99
C ARG A 75 27.45 1.53 7.31
#